data_AF-A0A3N5ERP5-F1
#
_entry.id   AF-A0A3N5ERP5-F1
#
_cell.length_a   1.000
_cell.length_b   1.000
_cell.length_c   1.000
_cell.angle_alpha   90.00
_cell.angle_beta   90.00
_cell.angle_gamma   90.00
#
_symmetry.space_group_name_H-M   'P 1'
#
loop_
_entity.id
_entity.type
_entity.pdbx_description
1 polymer ?
#
loop_
_entity_poly.entity_id
_entity_poly.type
_entity_poly.pdbx_seq_one_letter_code
_entity_poly.pdbx_strand_id
1 'polypeptide(L)'
;MKTPRLMTLILALSASVLLFVQCKKDSADDNLIVTLDGSIVSGPYIADYTVAKEDILRSIPQAYIDSARNLLHVAYQHTSHGTHITRGLFGLQDYKAGDNIRFGITDFNPTPNRLDFNDNAMASYADGDDDASDLSRNERAFIKATQNFLDDPDNALINVIVWSWCSIEGHAVAANYLPGMQQLINEYGKNGSKIGIGTGKRSTPVYFVFLTGHAEGNNTGAGKPKNQADLIINFCNQNHQLCLDYYSIDTHDMSDMYWDDTNDNGSSTKYGGNFYSSWQNSHDKGVHWYDNKTPQGGVACGEHNTQHITANRKAYAMWWIMARIVGWDGGEK
;
A
#
# COMPACT_ATOMS: atom_id res chain seq x y z
N MET A 1 39.96 14.00 -89.32
CA MET A 1 40.90 14.08 -88.18
C MET A 1 40.10 14.16 -86.89
N LYS A 2 40.37 13.18 -86.01
CA LYS A 2 40.00 12.97 -84.60
C LYS A 2 38.91 13.86 -83.97
N THR A 3 37.76 13.23 -83.71
CA THR A 3 36.74 13.55 -82.71
C THR A 3 37.28 13.34 -81.28
N PRO A 4 37.03 14.26 -80.32
CA PRO A 4 37.46 14.08 -78.93
C PRO A 4 36.43 13.29 -78.10
N ARG A 5 36.98 12.48 -77.18
CA ARG A 5 36.29 11.52 -76.33
C ARG A 5 35.50 12.18 -75.20
N LEU A 6 34.32 11.62 -74.99
CA LEU A 6 33.41 11.75 -73.86
C LEU A 6 34.08 11.26 -72.56
N MET A 7 34.00 12.03 -71.48
CA MET A 7 34.38 11.60 -70.13
C MET A 7 33.11 11.60 -69.28
N THR A 8 32.63 10.39 -69.00
CA THR A 8 31.39 10.11 -68.26
C THR A 8 31.61 10.29 -66.77
N LEU A 9 30.81 11.15 -66.14
CA LEU A 9 30.77 11.38 -64.70
C LEU A 9 29.94 10.26 -64.03
N ILE A 10 30.56 9.48 -63.14
CA ILE A 10 29.88 8.43 -62.35
C ILE A 10 29.22 9.11 -61.15
N LEU A 11 27.88 9.15 -61.13
CA LEU A 11 27.09 9.56 -59.98
C LEU A 11 26.82 8.32 -59.11
N ALA A 12 27.43 8.24 -57.92
CA ALA A 12 27.13 7.20 -56.94
C ALA A 12 25.87 7.59 -56.15
N LEU A 13 24.76 6.88 -56.38
CA LEU A 13 23.55 6.99 -55.56
C LEU A 13 23.71 6.05 -54.35
N SER A 14 23.91 6.62 -53.17
CA SER A 14 23.86 5.90 -51.90
C SER A 14 22.40 5.65 -51.50
N ALA A 15 21.97 4.39 -51.49
CA ALA A 15 20.68 3.98 -50.94
C ALA A 15 20.78 3.91 -49.40
N SER A 16 20.18 4.89 -48.72
CA SER A 16 20.01 4.88 -47.26
C SER A 16 18.82 3.99 -46.90
N VAL A 17 19.10 2.78 -46.42
CA VAL A 17 18.10 1.90 -45.80
C VAL A 17 17.79 2.43 -44.40
N LEU A 18 16.63 3.08 -44.24
CA LEU A 18 16.07 3.43 -42.94
C LEU A 18 15.57 2.14 -42.27
N LEU A 19 16.37 1.57 -41.38
CA LEU A 19 15.93 0.54 -40.44
C LEU A 19 15.03 1.19 -39.39
N PHE A 20 13.72 1.12 -39.60
CA PHE A 20 12.76 1.33 -38.52
C PHE A 20 12.89 0.15 -37.56
N VAL A 21 13.70 0.33 -36.51
CA VAL A 21 13.59 -0.51 -35.31
C VAL A 21 12.27 -0.13 -34.65
N GLN A 22 11.22 -0.84 -35.05
CA GLN A 22 9.97 -0.84 -34.31
C GLN A 22 10.29 -1.52 -32.98
N CYS A 23 10.48 -0.71 -31.92
CA CYS A 23 10.40 -1.21 -30.56
C CYS A 23 9.07 -1.94 -30.47
N LYS A 24 9.12 -3.28 -30.40
CA LYS A 24 8.03 -4.05 -29.84
C LYS A 24 7.82 -3.46 -28.45
N LYS A 25 6.70 -2.78 -28.28
CA LYS A 25 6.08 -2.63 -26.97
C LYS A 25 6.00 -4.06 -26.43
N ASP A 26 6.79 -4.38 -25.41
CA ASP A 26 6.65 -5.64 -24.72
C ASP A 26 5.17 -5.77 -24.37
N SER A 27 4.53 -6.73 -25.04
CA SER A 27 3.17 -7.12 -24.78
C SER A 27 3.09 -7.40 -23.28
N ALA A 28 1.96 -7.02 -22.69
CA ALA A 28 1.58 -7.45 -21.35
C ALA A 28 1.96 -8.92 -21.17
N ASP A 29 2.37 -9.26 -19.96
CA ASP A 29 2.55 -10.64 -19.53
C ASP A 29 1.19 -11.35 -19.65
N ASP A 30 0.87 -11.79 -20.87
CA ASP A 30 -0.47 -12.20 -21.34
C ASP A 30 -0.94 -13.49 -20.64
N ASN A 31 -0.15 -14.04 -19.70
CA ASN A 31 -0.48 -15.20 -18.89
C ASN A 31 -0.05 -15.04 -17.41
N LEU A 32 -0.22 -13.85 -16.81
CA LEU A 32 -0.11 -13.73 -15.36
C LEU A 32 -1.23 -14.56 -14.70
N ILE A 33 -0.89 -15.75 -14.20
CA ILE A 33 -1.80 -16.60 -13.42
C ILE A 33 -1.63 -16.25 -11.95
N VAL A 34 -2.54 -15.43 -11.42
CA VAL A 34 -2.58 -15.14 -9.98
C VAL A 34 -3.39 -16.21 -9.26
N THR A 35 -2.79 -16.81 -8.23
CA THR A 35 -3.48 -17.73 -7.32
C THR A 35 -3.47 -17.14 -5.92
N LEU A 36 -4.64 -16.80 -5.38
CA LEU A 36 -4.79 -16.32 -4.00
C LEU A 36 -4.83 -17.50 -3.01
N ASP A 37 -3.74 -18.26 -2.94
CA ASP A 37 -3.60 -19.42 -2.04
C ASP A 37 -3.09 -19.05 -0.64
N GLY A 38 -2.98 -17.74 -0.34
CA GLY A 38 -2.45 -17.20 0.89
C GLY A 38 -0.91 -17.16 0.95
N SER A 39 -0.20 -17.49 -0.14
CA SER A 39 1.26 -17.30 -0.20
C SER A 39 1.63 -15.87 -0.61
N ILE A 40 2.69 -15.37 0.03
CA ILE A 40 3.32 -14.10 -0.30
C ILE A 40 4.60 -14.43 -1.07
N VAL A 41 4.78 -13.81 -2.23
CA VAL A 41 5.98 -13.98 -3.05
C VAL A 41 7.22 -13.45 -2.31
N SER A 42 8.31 -14.21 -2.40
CA SER A 42 9.58 -13.84 -1.78
C SER A 42 10.12 -12.54 -2.37
N GLY A 43 10.69 -11.70 -1.51
CA GLY A 43 11.22 -10.39 -1.88
C GLY A 43 11.23 -9.47 -0.65
N PRO A 44 11.26 -8.14 -0.84
CA PRO A 44 11.04 -7.20 0.26
C PRO A 44 9.68 -7.44 0.93
N TYR A 45 9.52 -7.21 2.23
CA TYR A 45 8.22 -7.41 2.89
C TYR A 45 7.65 -6.13 3.49
N ILE A 46 8.45 -5.07 3.50
CA ILE A 46 8.13 -3.82 4.18
C ILE A 46 7.95 -2.73 3.14
N ALA A 47 6.79 -2.08 3.16
CA ALA A 47 6.54 -0.84 2.44
C ALA A 47 6.82 0.34 3.37
N ASP A 48 8.10 0.73 3.44
CA ASP A 48 8.60 1.85 4.25
C ASP A 48 8.73 3.15 3.44
N TYR A 49 9.44 4.15 3.98
CA TYR A 49 9.69 5.42 3.29
C TYR A 49 10.36 5.28 1.92
N THR A 50 11.17 4.22 1.72
CA THR A 50 11.85 3.96 0.44
C THR A 50 10.86 3.53 -0.61
N VAL A 51 9.87 2.70 -0.23
CA VAL A 51 8.79 2.20 -1.10
C VAL A 51 7.69 3.23 -1.32
N ALA A 52 7.43 4.10 -0.34
CA ALA A 52 6.35 5.07 -0.33
C ALA A 52 6.62 6.29 -1.25
N LYS A 53 6.94 6.02 -2.51
CA LYS A 53 7.32 7.00 -3.55
C LYS A 53 6.50 6.80 -4.82
N GLU A 54 6.27 7.90 -5.54
CA GLU A 54 5.42 7.86 -6.73
C GLU A 54 6.07 7.03 -7.86
N ASP A 55 7.36 7.20 -8.10
CA ASP A 55 8.10 6.43 -9.11
C ASP A 55 7.99 4.91 -8.90
N ILE A 56 8.01 4.45 -7.65
CA ILE A 56 7.78 3.05 -7.27
C ILE A 56 6.31 2.65 -7.51
N LEU A 57 5.33 3.48 -7.13
CA LEU A 57 3.92 3.22 -7.50
C LEU A 57 3.77 3.06 -9.03
N ARG A 58 4.44 3.90 -9.81
CA ARG A 58 4.35 3.89 -11.27
C ARG A 58 5.12 2.72 -11.90
N SER A 59 6.12 2.17 -11.21
CA SER A 59 6.89 1.00 -11.67
C SER A 59 6.09 -0.31 -11.57
N ILE A 60 5.05 -0.37 -10.72
CA ILE A 60 4.17 -1.54 -10.60
C ILE A 60 3.59 -1.89 -11.98
N PRO A 61 3.85 -3.08 -12.54
CA PRO A 61 3.32 -3.47 -13.84
C PRO A 61 1.78 -3.50 -13.84
N GLN A 62 1.18 -3.09 -14.97
CA GLN A 62 -0.27 -2.97 -15.10
C GLN A 62 -1.02 -4.27 -14.77
N ALA A 63 -0.47 -5.44 -15.13
CA ALA A 63 -1.09 -6.74 -14.86
C ALA A 63 -1.29 -7.03 -13.36
N TYR A 64 -0.39 -6.55 -12.49
CA TYR A 64 -0.53 -6.68 -11.04
C TYR A 64 -1.52 -5.67 -10.46
N ILE A 65 -1.60 -4.46 -11.02
CA ILE A 65 -2.65 -3.50 -10.66
C ILE A 65 -4.03 -4.03 -11.08
N ASP A 66 -4.14 -4.64 -12.25
CA ASP A 66 -5.39 -5.24 -12.75
C ASP A 66 -5.80 -6.43 -11.90
N SER A 67 -4.85 -7.30 -11.55
CA SER A 67 -5.09 -8.43 -10.65
C SER A 67 -5.51 -7.96 -9.26
N ALA A 68 -4.81 -6.98 -8.67
CA ALA A 68 -5.14 -6.44 -7.36
C ALA A 68 -6.56 -5.87 -7.33
N ARG A 69 -6.93 -5.05 -8.32
CA ARG A 69 -8.28 -4.47 -8.41
C ARG A 69 -9.39 -5.52 -8.55
N ASN A 70 -9.14 -6.60 -9.28
CA ASN A 70 -10.19 -7.56 -9.62
C ASN A 70 -10.28 -8.74 -8.65
N LEU A 71 -9.22 -9.02 -7.89
CA LEU A 71 -9.15 -10.20 -7.03
C LEU A 71 -9.15 -9.88 -5.55
N LEU A 72 -8.72 -8.66 -5.15
CA LEU A 72 -8.63 -8.30 -3.74
C LEU A 72 -9.90 -7.60 -3.26
N HIS A 73 -10.34 -8.04 -2.08
CA HIS A 73 -11.39 -7.41 -1.29
C HIS A 73 -10.82 -7.11 0.08
N VAL A 74 -10.58 -5.83 0.34
CA VAL A 74 -9.87 -5.36 1.54
C VAL A 74 -10.88 -4.95 2.59
N ALA A 75 -10.71 -5.44 3.82
CA ALA A 75 -11.36 -4.87 4.99
C ALA A 75 -10.31 -4.14 5.84
N TYR A 76 -10.53 -2.84 6.05
CA TYR A 76 -9.66 -1.99 6.84
C TYR A 76 -10.43 -1.44 8.04
N GLN A 77 -9.82 -1.48 9.22
CA GLN A 77 -10.40 -0.90 10.43
C GLN A 77 -9.42 0.06 11.09
N HIS A 78 -9.93 1.24 11.44
CA HIS A 78 -9.15 2.29 12.02
C HIS A 78 -10.00 3.35 12.72
N THR A 79 -9.32 4.31 13.36
CA THR A 79 -9.88 5.63 13.68
C THR A 79 -8.99 6.71 13.07
N SER A 80 -9.07 7.94 13.56
CA SER A 80 -8.37 9.15 13.08
C SER A 80 -7.11 8.94 12.21
N HIS A 81 -5.96 8.54 12.76
CA HIS A 81 -4.68 8.39 12.02
C HIS A 81 -4.71 7.34 10.90
N GLY A 82 -5.62 6.36 10.96
CA GLY A 82 -5.77 5.39 9.88
C GLY A 82 -6.39 5.99 8.61
N THR A 83 -7.07 7.14 8.71
CA THR A 83 -7.63 7.82 7.53
C THR A 83 -6.60 8.15 6.46
N HIS A 84 -5.30 8.09 6.75
CA HIS A 84 -4.26 8.46 5.80
C HIS A 84 -4.20 7.49 4.61
N ILE A 85 -4.36 6.18 4.84
CA ILE A 85 -4.42 5.19 3.74
C ILE A 85 -5.64 5.46 2.89
N THR A 86 -6.82 5.52 3.50
CA THR A 86 -8.08 5.67 2.75
C THR A 86 -8.11 6.99 2.00
N ARG A 87 -7.80 8.11 2.67
CA ARG A 87 -7.83 9.42 2.03
C ARG A 87 -6.85 9.55 0.87
N GLY A 88 -5.67 8.94 0.99
CA GLY A 88 -4.68 8.86 -0.09
C GLY A 88 -5.13 7.97 -1.25
N LEU A 89 -5.74 6.81 -0.98
CA LEU A 89 -6.21 5.90 -2.02
C LEU A 89 -7.35 6.51 -2.84
N PHE A 90 -8.35 7.13 -2.18
CA PHE A 90 -9.48 7.77 -2.87
C PHE A 90 -9.07 9.04 -3.61
N GLY A 91 -8.05 9.76 -3.15
CA GLY A 91 -7.49 10.91 -3.88
C GLY A 91 -6.71 10.51 -5.13
N LEU A 92 -6.06 9.34 -5.14
CA LEU A 92 -5.13 8.92 -6.20
C LEU A 92 -5.80 8.83 -7.57
N GLN A 93 -7.09 8.51 -7.61
CA GLN A 93 -7.87 8.39 -8.84
C GLN A 93 -7.86 9.68 -9.68
N ASP A 94 -7.70 10.83 -9.03
CA ASP A 94 -7.74 12.14 -9.67
C ASP A 94 -6.35 12.75 -9.87
N TYR A 95 -5.28 12.00 -9.62
CA TYR A 95 -3.92 12.53 -9.66
C TYR A 95 -3.42 12.77 -11.09
N LYS A 96 -3.35 11.72 -11.92
CA LYS A 96 -2.88 11.81 -13.31
C LYS A 96 -3.90 11.22 -14.28
N ALA A 97 -3.80 11.62 -15.54
CA ALA A 97 -4.68 11.11 -16.59
C ALA A 97 -4.64 9.58 -16.66
N GLY A 98 -5.79 8.94 -16.50
CA GLY A 98 -5.93 7.48 -16.48
C GLY A 98 -5.88 6.84 -15.10
N ASP A 99 -5.56 7.57 -14.02
CA ASP A 99 -5.50 7.01 -12.67
C ASP A 99 -6.87 6.58 -12.13
N ASN A 100 -7.94 7.24 -12.56
CA ASN A 100 -9.32 6.85 -12.25
C ASN A 100 -9.67 5.45 -12.80
N ILE A 101 -8.98 5.02 -13.85
CA ILE A 101 -9.04 3.66 -14.39
C ILE A 101 -7.99 2.80 -13.70
N ARG A 102 -6.70 3.18 -13.73
CA ARG A 102 -5.60 2.35 -13.24
C ARG A 102 -5.71 2.02 -11.75
N PHE A 103 -6.00 3.01 -10.91
CA PHE A 103 -6.16 2.86 -9.47
C PHE A 103 -7.63 3.01 -9.05
N GLY A 104 -8.54 2.52 -9.91
CA GLY A 104 -9.95 2.42 -9.60
C GLY A 104 -10.19 1.78 -8.22
N ILE A 105 -10.89 2.45 -7.33
CA ILE A 105 -11.29 1.98 -5.99
C ILE A 105 -12.78 2.27 -5.74
N THR A 106 -13.39 1.50 -4.85
CA THR A 106 -14.76 1.62 -4.32
C THR A 106 -14.80 1.34 -2.82
N ASP A 107 -15.85 1.80 -2.14
CA ASP A 107 -16.11 1.58 -0.71
C ASP A 107 -17.38 0.75 -0.53
N PHE A 108 -17.28 -0.44 0.09
CA PHE A 108 -18.37 -1.43 0.25
C PHE A 108 -19.19 -1.67 -1.02
N ASN A 109 -18.53 -1.72 -2.18
CA ASN A 109 -19.22 -1.83 -3.44
C ASN A 109 -18.36 -2.55 -4.49
N PRO A 110 -18.26 -3.89 -4.41
CA PRO A 110 -17.49 -4.70 -5.33
C PRO A 110 -17.88 -4.38 -6.79
N THR A 111 -16.99 -3.66 -7.50
CA THR A 111 -17.25 -3.17 -8.85
C THR A 111 -16.16 -3.69 -9.79
N PRO A 112 -16.51 -4.28 -10.95
CA PRO A 112 -15.51 -4.77 -11.90
C PRO A 112 -14.45 -3.72 -12.25
N ASN A 113 -13.18 -4.14 -12.28
CA ASN A 113 -12.01 -3.29 -12.53
C ASN A 113 -11.82 -2.16 -11.50
N ARG A 114 -12.35 -2.28 -10.29
CA ARG A 114 -12.07 -1.39 -9.16
C ARG A 114 -11.77 -2.22 -7.93
N LEU A 115 -10.73 -1.82 -7.20
CA LEU A 115 -10.41 -2.39 -5.91
C LEU A 115 -11.58 -2.18 -4.95
N ASP A 116 -12.09 -3.27 -4.41
CA ASP A 116 -13.08 -3.25 -3.35
C ASP A 116 -12.38 -3.03 -2.00
N PHE A 117 -12.62 -1.87 -1.39
CA PHE A 117 -11.97 -1.44 -0.17
C PHE A 117 -13.01 -1.04 0.87
N ASN A 118 -13.29 -1.92 1.81
CA ASN A 118 -14.29 -1.72 2.85
C ASN A 118 -13.64 -0.97 4.03
N ASP A 119 -13.89 0.33 4.08
CA ASP A 119 -13.34 1.21 5.10
C ASP A 119 -14.14 1.16 6.41
N ASN A 120 -13.49 1.05 7.57
CA ASN A 120 -14.17 0.89 8.87
C ASN A 120 -15.12 -0.34 8.93
N ALA A 121 -14.65 -1.48 8.43
CA ALA A 121 -15.48 -2.66 8.21
C ALA A 121 -15.74 -3.56 9.43
N MET A 122 -14.93 -3.45 10.49
CA MET A 122 -14.83 -4.52 11.50
C MET A 122 -15.24 -4.11 12.92
N ALA A 123 -15.35 -2.83 13.23
CA ALA A 123 -15.63 -2.37 14.60
C ALA A 123 -16.96 -2.93 15.17
N SER A 124 -18.00 -3.06 14.33
CA SER A 124 -19.30 -3.61 14.73
C SER A 124 -19.30 -5.11 15.04
N TYR A 125 -18.18 -5.80 14.78
CA TYR A 125 -18.01 -7.23 15.04
C TYR A 125 -17.31 -7.52 16.38
N ALA A 126 -17.02 -6.49 17.18
CA ALA A 126 -16.45 -6.63 18.52
C ALA A 126 -17.27 -7.57 19.42
N ASP A 127 -16.60 -8.18 20.40
CA ASP A 127 -17.24 -9.12 21.33
C ASP A 127 -17.83 -8.37 22.54
N GLY A 128 -19.13 -8.55 22.79
CA GLY A 128 -19.81 -7.88 23.90
C GLY A 128 -19.60 -6.36 23.87
N ASP A 129 -19.01 -5.83 24.95
CA ASP A 129 -18.77 -4.40 25.15
C ASP A 129 -17.31 -3.98 24.80
N ASP A 130 -16.53 -4.84 24.13
CA ASP A 130 -15.17 -4.50 23.71
C ASP A 130 -15.15 -3.38 22.66
N ASP A 131 -14.20 -2.46 22.78
CA ASP A 131 -13.95 -1.41 21.79
C ASP A 131 -12.91 -1.88 20.76
N ALA A 132 -13.38 -2.31 19.59
CA ALA A 132 -12.56 -2.68 18.44
C ALA A 132 -12.54 -1.59 17.35
N SER A 133 -12.61 -0.30 17.73
CA SER A 133 -12.57 0.80 16.76
C SER A 133 -11.20 0.91 16.07
N ASP A 134 -10.11 0.62 16.79
CA ASP A 134 -8.74 0.55 16.29
C ASP A 134 -7.87 -0.31 17.26
N LEU A 135 -6.60 -0.55 16.91
CA LEU A 135 -5.67 -1.37 17.71
C LEU A 135 -5.30 -0.74 19.06
N SER A 136 -5.46 0.57 19.21
CA SER A 136 -5.06 1.35 20.40
C SER A 136 -6.14 1.40 21.47
N ARG A 137 -7.39 1.02 21.15
CA ARG A 137 -8.50 1.02 22.12
C ARG A 137 -8.41 -0.16 23.08
N ASN A 138 -8.44 -1.36 22.51
CA ASN A 138 -8.25 -2.62 23.20
C ASN A 138 -7.47 -3.54 22.26
N GLU A 139 -6.18 -3.69 22.53
CA GLU A 139 -5.22 -4.42 21.67
C GLU A 139 -5.54 -5.91 21.47
N ARG A 140 -6.56 -6.44 22.14
CA ARG A 140 -6.99 -7.84 22.01
C ARG A 140 -8.37 -7.95 21.34
N ALA A 141 -9.16 -6.88 21.33
CA ALA A 141 -10.49 -6.86 20.75
C ALA A 141 -10.48 -7.16 19.25
N PHE A 142 -9.45 -6.70 18.53
CA PHE A 142 -9.31 -6.91 17.08
C PHE A 142 -9.30 -8.39 16.69
N ILE A 143 -8.80 -9.28 17.55
CA ILE A 143 -8.71 -10.73 17.27
C ILE A 143 -10.12 -11.28 17.13
N LYS A 144 -10.97 -11.05 18.15
CA LYS A 144 -12.32 -11.57 18.17
C LYS A 144 -13.22 -10.85 17.18
N ALA A 145 -13.04 -9.55 17.00
CA ALA A 145 -13.73 -8.78 15.95
C ALA A 145 -13.43 -9.33 14.55
N THR A 146 -12.16 -9.62 14.25
CA THR A 146 -11.77 -10.20 12.95
C THR A 146 -12.32 -11.61 12.77
N GLN A 147 -12.31 -12.45 13.81
CA GLN A 147 -12.92 -13.78 13.77
C GLN A 147 -14.42 -13.71 13.46
N ASN A 148 -15.15 -12.89 14.20
CA ASN A 148 -16.59 -12.71 14.00
C ASN A 148 -16.88 -12.16 12.59
N PHE A 149 -16.08 -11.19 12.12
CA PHE A 149 -16.17 -10.62 10.77
C PHE A 149 -15.92 -11.67 9.68
N LEU A 150 -14.86 -12.47 9.78
CA LEU A 150 -14.50 -13.48 8.78
C LEU A 150 -15.33 -14.77 8.87
N ASP A 151 -15.96 -15.06 10.00
CA ASP A 151 -16.90 -16.18 10.14
C ASP A 151 -18.30 -15.83 9.62
N ASP A 152 -18.61 -14.55 9.41
CA ASP A 152 -19.85 -14.09 8.80
C ASP A 152 -19.87 -14.40 7.28
N PRO A 153 -20.85 -15.16 6.77
CA PRO A 153 -20.95 -15.48 5.36
C PRO A 153 -21.10 -14.25 4.44
N ASP A 154 -21.61 -13.12 4.95
CA ASP A 154 -21.74 -11.89 4.17
C ASP A 154 -20.36 -11.30 3.79
N ASN A 155 -19.32 -11.66 4.55
CA ASN A 155 -17.93 -11.24 4.33
C ASN A 155 -17.07 -12.34 3.66
N ALA A 156 -17.69 -13.31 2.98
CA ALA A 156 -17.00 -14.44 2.36
C ALA A 156 -16.00 -14.03 1.26
N LEU A 157 -16.19 -12.86 0.62
CA LEU A 157 -15.28 -12.35 -0.42
C LEU A 157 -14.00 -11.72 0.13
N ILE A 158 -14.01 -11.24 1.39
CA ILE A 158 -12.86 -10.57 1.98
C ILE A 158 -11.65 -11.49 2.00
N ASN A 159 -10.52 -11.00 1.49
CA ASN A 159 -9.28 -11.76 1.45
C ASN A 159 -8.06 -10.94 1.85
N VAL A 160 -8.22 -9.66 2.22
CA VAL A 160 -7.16 -8.85 2.84
C VAL A 160 -7.69 -8.16 4.08
N ILE A 161 -6.98 -8.30 5.19
CA ILE A 161 -7.30 -7.66 6.47
C ILE A 161 -6.18 -6.69 6.84
N VAL A 162 -6.57 -5.47 7.17
CA VAL A 162 -5.66 -4.44 7.68
C VAL A 162 -6.29 -3.80 8.93
N TRP A 163 -5.49 -3.62 9.96
CA TRP A 163 -5.87 -2.90 11.18
C TRP A 163 -4.89 -1.77 11.43
N SER A 164 -5.39 -0.63 11.91
CA SER A 164 -4.57 0.54 12.21
C SER A 164 -4.47 0.84 13.70
N TRP A 165 -3.37 1.49 14.06
CA TRP A 165 -3.16 2.12 15.36
C TRP A 165 -3.63 3.57 15.30
N CYS A 166 -4.34 4.04 16.33
CA CYS A 166 -4.47 5.47 16.59
C CYS A 166 -3.24 6.03 17.31
N SER A 167 -2.57 5.21 18.12
CA SER A 167 -1.25 5.42 18.74
C SER A 167 -0.68 4.05 19.12
N ILE A 168 0.62 3.84 18.93
CA ILE A 168 1.29 2.57 19.31
C ILE A 168 2.12 2.73 20.60
N GLU A 169 2.15 3.93 21.16
CA GLU A 169 2.90 4.21 22.37
C GLU A 169 2.32 3.47 23.58
N GLY A 170 3.18 2.84 24.39
CA GLY A 170 2.79 2.19 25.66
C GLY A 170 2.06 0.85 25.50
N HIS A 171 1.71 0.50 24.27
CA HIS A 171 1.02 -0.70 23.86
C HIS A 171 1.89 -1.98 23.98
N ALA A 172 1.30 -3.17 24.08
CA ALA A 172 2.03 -4.42 24.28
C ALA A 172 2.16 -5.23 22.99
N VAL A 173 2.79 -4.65 21.96
CA VAL A 173 2.93 -5.23 20.61
C VAL A 173 3.41 -6.68 20.61
N ALA A 174 4.49 -6.97 21.34
CA ALA A 174 5.07 -8.32 21.39
C ALA A 174 4.18 -9.35 22.11
N ALA A 175 3.34 -8.91 23.05
CA ALA A 175 2.52 -9.80 23.88
C ALA A 175 1.09 -9.95 23.35
N ASN A 176 0.55 -8.94 22.65
CA ASN A 176 -0.84 -8.89 22.21
C ASN A 176 -0.95 -8.90 20.68
N TYR A 177 -0.42 -7.87 20.00
CA TYR A 177 -0.62 -7.69 18.56
C TYR A 177 0.02 -8.81 17.72
N LEU A 178 1.31 -9.10 17.92
CA LEU A 178 2.00 -10.12 17.11
C LEU A 178 1.42 -11.53 17.32
N PRO A 179 1.18 -12.00 18.57
CA PRO A 179 0.52 -13.29 18.78
C PRO A 179 -0.91 -13.32 18.23
N GLY A 180 -1.66 -12.22 18.34
CA GLY A 180 -3.02 -12.11 17.80
C GLY A 180 -3.05 -12.21 16.27
N MET A 181 -2.17 -11.48 15.58
CA MET A 181 -2.02 -11.57 14.13
C MET A 181 -1.60 -12.99 13.72
N GLN A 182 -0.65 -13.61 14.43
CA GLN A 182 -0.25 -14.99 14.16
C GLN A 182 -1.39 -15.98 14.36
N GLN A 183 -2.24 -15.78 15.38
CA GLN A 183 -3.43 -16.60 15.60
C GLN A 183 -4.38 -16.48 14.41
N LEU A 184 -4.68 -15.25 13.96
CA LEU A 184 -5.56 -15.02 12.81
C LEU A 184 -4.99 -15.64 11.51
N ILE A 185 -3.67 -15.56 11.29
CA ILE A 185 -3.00 -16.23 10.18
C ILE A 185 -3.14 -17.76 10.27
N ASN A 186 -2.96 -18.34 11.47
CA ASN A 186 -3.11 -19.78 11.68
C ASN A 186 -4.56 -20.26 11.49
N GLU A 187 -5.54 -19.38 11.67
CA GLU A 187 -6.95 -19.68 11.47
C GLU A 187 -7.37 -19.47 10.02
N TYR A 188 -7.11 -18.29 9.46
CA TYR A 188 -7.69 -17.85 8.17
C TYR A 188 -6.65 -17.71 7.05
N GLY A 189 -5.36 -17.76 7.34
CA GLY A 189 -4.30 -17.68 6.34
C GLY A 189 -4.10 -18.99 5.55
N LYS A 190 -3.00 -19.08 4.80
CA LYS A 190 -2.65 -20.27 4.02
C LYS A 190 -2.64 -21.53 4.90
N ASN A 191 -3.39 -22.55 4.49
CA ASN A 191 -3.57 -23.80 5.24
C ASN A 191 -4.14 -23.61 6.65
N GLY A 192 -4.79 -22.47 6.92
CA GLY A 192 -5.34 -22.16 8.23
C GLY A 192 -6.47 -23.11 8.63
N SER A 193 -6.71 -23.21 9.94
CA SER A 193 -7.71 -24.11 10.51
C SER A 193 -9.15 -23.81 10.08
N LYS A 194 -9.43 -22.64 9.49
CA LYS A 194 -10.70 -22.21 8.91
C LYS A 194 -10.73 -22.25 7.38
N ILE A 195 -9.66 -22.68 6.70
CA ILE A 195 -9.63 -22.82 5.24
C ILE A 195 -9.98 -24.24 4.81
N GLY A 196 -10.77 -24.38 3.74
CA GLY A 196 -11.09 -25.66 3.11
C GLY A 196 -12.56 -25.80 2.71
N ILE A 197 -13.09 -27.02 2.83
CA ILE A 197 -14.47 -27.37 2.48
C ILE A 197 -15.29 -27.71 3.72
N GLY A 198 -16.58 -27.38 3.70
CA GLY A 198 -17.53 -27.73 4.76
C GLY A 198 -17.99 -26.53 5.60
N THR A 199 -18.92 -26.78 6.52
CA THR A 199 -19.52 -25.74 7.36
C THR A 199 -18.47 -25.01 8.21
N GLY A 200 -18.51 -23.67 8.20
CA GLY A 200 -17.59 -22.83 8.96
C GLY A 200 -16.18 -22.76 8.37
N LYS A 201 -15.97 -23.22 7.13
CA LYS A 201 -14.72 -23.06 6.37
C LYS A 201 -14.87 -22.00 5.30
N ARG A 202 -13.80 -21.24 5.07
CA ARG A 202 -13.64 -20.33 3.93
C ARG A 202 -12.91 -21.06 2.80
N SER A 203 -13.34 -20.81 1.57
CA SER A 203 -12.69 -21.33 0.36
C SER A 203 -11.43 -20.55 -0.03
N THR A 204 -11.31 -19.29 0.40
CA THR A 204 -10.19 -18.41 0.09
C THR A 204 -9.43 -18.03 1.36
N PRO A 205 -8.11 -18.29 1.43
CA PRO A 205 -7.22 -17.77 2.47
C PRO A 205 -7.23 -16.24 2.56
N VAL A 206 -7.00 -15.73 3.75
CA VAL A 206 -6.93 -14.30 4.05
C VAL A 206 -5.48 -13.87 4.25
N TYR A 207 -5.10 -12.77 3.60
CA TYR A 207 -3.83 -12.08 3.80
C TYR A 207 -3.98 -11.06 4.91
N PHE A 208 -3.06 -11.07 5.87
CA PHE A 208 -3.04 -10.13 6.99
C PHE A 208 -1.88 -9.16 6.80
N VAL A 209 -2.20 -7.89 6.55
CA VAL A 209 -1.18 -6.84 6.39
C VAL A 209 -0.91 -6.22 7.75
N PHE A 210 0.35 -6.25 8.16
CA PHE A 210 0.80 -5.62 9.40
C PHE A 210 0.96 -4.11 9.18
N LEU A 211 0.77 -3.33 10.24
CA LEU A 211 0.93 -1.88 10.17
C LEU A 211 1.64 -1.38 11.43
N THR A 212 2.67 -0.56 11.26
CA THR A 212 3.33 0.13 12.39
C THR A 212 2.51 1.36 12.81
N GLY A 213 2.75 1.88 14.01
CA GLY A 213 2.11 3.14 14.43
C GLY A 213 2.73 4.37 13.75
N HIS A 214 2.04 5.50 13.82
CA HIS A 214 2.60 6.79 13.38
C HIS A 214 3.70 7.29 14.34
N ALA A 215 4.44 8.32 13.92
CA ALA A 215 5.40 9.02 14.77
C ALA A 215 4.70 9.97 15.76
N GLU A 216 5.23 10.16 16.98
CA GLU A 216 4.59 10.93 18.06
C GLU A 216 5.45 12.11 18.59
N GLY A 217 6.57 12.42 17.94
CA GLY A 217 7.49 13.50 18.34
C GLY A 217 8.47 13.08 19.44
N ASN A 218 8.09 12.13 20.29
CA ASN A 218 8.99 11.41 21.20
C ASN A 218 9.03 9.92 20.84
N ASN A 219 9.84 9.59 19.84
CA ASN A 219 9.75 8.28 19.19
C ASN A 219 10.66 7.19 19.77
N THR A 220 11.63 7.54 20.62
CA THR A 220 12.69 6.61 21.04
C THR A 220 12.58 6.26 22.52
N GLY A 221 12.75 4.97 22.83
CA GLY A 221 12.67 4.46 24.20
C GLY A 221 11.70 3.28 24.33
N ALA A 222 11.72 2.61 25.47
CA ALA A 222 10.84 1.46 25.71
C ALA A 222 9.37 1.84 25.51
N GLY A 223 8.64 1.06 24.71
CA GLY A 223 7.23 1.29 24.40
C GLY A 223 6.95 2.48 23.48
N LYS A 224 7.97 3.16 22.95
CA LYS A 224 7.81 4.29 22.02
C LYS A 224 7.65 3.84 20.56
N PRO A 225 7.07 4.67 19.68
CA PRO A 225 6.78 4.32 18.30
C PRO A 225 7.90 3.61 17.53
N LYS A 226 9.15 4.10 17.62
CA LYS A 226 10.28 3.46 16.94
C LYS A 226 10.47 2.02 17.39
N ASN A 227 10.54 1.81 18.70
CA ASN A 227 10.83 0.51 19.29
C ASN A 227 9.71 -0.50 19.03
N GLN A 228 8.47 -0.02 18.97
CA GLN A 228 7.29 -0.83 18.67
C GLN A 228 7.23 -1.19 17.18
N ALA A 229 7.53 -0.24 16.30
CA ALA A 229 7.69 -0.47 14.87
C ALA A 229 8.80 -1.52 14.63
N ASP A 230 9.97 -1.37 15.26
CA ASP A 230 11.07 -2.34 15.14
C ASP A 230 10.62 -3.78 15.47
N LEU A 231 9.73 -3.98 16.47
CA LEU A 231 9.18 -5.32 16.78
C LEU A 231 8.34 -5.89 15.63
N ILE A 232 7.46 -5.07 15.06
CA ILE A 232 6.58 -5.47 13.94
C ILE A 232 7.41 -5.74 12.69
N ILE A 233 8.33 -4.86 12.34
CA ILE A 233 9.19 -4.98 11.16
C ILE A 233 10.07 -6.23 11.24
N ASN A 234 10.68 -6.49 12.41
CA ASN A 234 11.47 -7.70 12.60
C ASN A 234 10.62 -8.97 12.47
N PHE A 235 9.43 -8.98 13.06
CA PHE A 235 8.50 -10.11 12.92
C PHE A 235 8.12 -10.34 11.46
N CYS A 236 7.80 -9.28 10.72
CA CYS A 236 7.37 -9.36 9.33
C CYS A 236 8.47 -9.90 8.42
N ASN A 237 9.71 -9.41 8.58
CA ASN A 237 10.85 -9.93 7.83
C ASN A 237 11.16 -11.39 8.15
N GLN A 238 11.10 -11.78 9.43
CA GLN A 238 11.38 -13.16 9.86
C GLN A 238 10.32 -14.16 9.40
N ASN A 239 9.06 -13.73 9.30
CA ASN A 239 7.92 -14.59 8.98
C ASN A 239 7.35 -14.35 7.57
N HIS A 240 8.06 -13.57 6.75
CA HIS A 240 7.67 -13.22 5.38
C HIS A 240 6.25 -12.63 5.28
N GLN A 241 5.90 -11.74 6.22
CA GLN A 241 4.60 -11.05 6.26
C GLN A 241 4.73 -9.65 5.72
N LEU A 242 3.71 -9.17 4.99
CA LEU A 242 3.70 -7.82 4.43
C LEU A 242 3.39 -6.78 5.52
N CYS A 243 4.12 -5.68 5.52
CA CYS A 243 3.92 -4.59 6.47
C CYS A 243 3.93 -3.21 5.79
N LEU A 244 2.98 -2.36 6.17
CA LEU A 244 3.00 -0.94 5.85
C LEU A 244 3.61 -0.17 7.03
N ASP A 245 4.78 0.43 6.82
CA ASP A 245 5.55 1.06 7.90
C ASP A 245 5.24 2.56 8.01
N TYR A 246 4.16 2.91 8.71
CA TYR A 246 3.82 4.29 9.05
C TYR A 246 4.96 5.02 9.73
N TYR A 247 5.58 4.42 10.74
CA TYR A 247 6.62 5.06 11.52
C TYR A 247 7.75 5.54 10.61
N SER A 248 8.21 4.67 9.73
CA SER A 248 9.29 4.99 8.81
C SER A 248 8.89 6.08 7.81
N ILE A 249 7.68 6.01 7.24
CA ILE A 249 7.15 7.07 6.36
C ILE A 249 7.06 8.40 7.11
N ASP A 250 6.55 8.42 8.33
CA ASP A 250 6.30 9.65 9.08
C ASP A 250 7.59 10.30 9.60
N THR A 251 8.69 9.55 9.72
CA THR A 251 9.98 10.03 10.27
C THR A 251 11.06 10.32 9.23
N HIS A 252 10.80 10.06 7.94
CA HIS A 252 11.71 10.43 6.86
C HIS A 252 11.12 11.55 6.01
N ASP A 253 11.92 12.59 5.79
CA ASP A 253 11.52 13.66 4.88
C ASP A 253 11.51 13.20 3.40
N MET A 254 11.15 14.11 2.50
CA MET A 254 11.07 13.82 1.06
C MET A 254 12.44 13.69 0.38
N SER A 255 13.54 13.92 1.12
CA SER A 255 14.92 13.65 0.71
C SER A 255 15.52 12.42 1.41
N ASP A 256 14.65 11.59 2.02
CA ASP A 256 15.02 10.36 2.72
C ASP A 256 15.86 10.59 4.00
N MET A 257 15.89 11.82 4.54
CA MET A 257 16.58 12.10 5.80
C MET A 257 15.69 11.74 7.00
N TYR A 258 16.25 11.00 7.96
CA TYR A 258 15.57 10.55 9.17
C TYR A 258 15.57 11.60 10.29
N TRP A 259 14.41 11.77 10.92
CA TRP A 259 14.16 12.72 11.99
C TRP A 259 13.41 12.03 13.15
N ASP A 260 14.16 11.63 14.18
CA ASP A 260 13.66 10.88 15.35
C ASP A 260 12.72 11.66 16.28
N ASP A 261 12.67 12.98 16.16
CA ASP A 261 11.77 13.86 16.93
C ASP A 261 10.52 14.28 16.13
N THR A 262 10.24 13.59 15.02
CA THR A 262 9.09 13.92 14.17
C THR A 262 7.77 13.49 14.79
N ASN A 263 6.77 14.36 14.73
CA ASN A 263 5.39 14.03 15.10
C ASN A 263 4.55 13.50 13.92
N ASP A 264 3.30 13.16 14.19
CA ASP A 264 2.35 12.61 13.22
C ASP A 264 2.08 13.52 12.01
N ASN A 265 2.32 14.82 12.15
CA ASN A 265 2.17 15.80 11.09
C ASN A 265 3.46 16.03 10.27
N GLY A 266 4.55 15.32 10.53
CA GLY A 266 5.83 15.54 9.85
C GLY A 266 6.60 16.77 10.37
N SER A 267 6.30 17.23 11.59
CA SER A 267 7.00 18.34 12.24
C SER A 267 8.15 17.82 13.10
N SER A 268 9.36 18.35 12.89
CA SER A 268 10.56 18.06 13.66
C SER A 268 11.28 19.36 14.05
N THR A 269 11.73 19.44 15.29
CA THR A 269 12.55 20.57 15.77
C THR A 269 13.96 20.52 15.18
N LYS A 270 14.49 19.31 14.94
CA LYS A 270 15.79 19.09 14.32
C LYS A 270 15.80 19.47 12.83
N TYR A 271 14.71 19.21 12.12
CA TYR A 271 14.50 19.72 10.76
C TYR A 271 14.28 21.24 10.75
N GLY A 272 13.60 21.77 11.77
CA GLY A 272 13.25 23.18 11.91
C GLY A 272 11.83 23.53 11.46
N GLY A 273 10.90 22.56 11.47
CA GLY A 273 9.50 22.76 11.07
C GLY A 273 8.84 21.50 10.52
N ASN A 274 7.79 21.68 9.72
CA ASN A 274 7.07 20.60 9.04
C ASN A 274 7.66 20.36 7.64
N PHE A 275 8.40 19.27 7.46
CA PHE A 275 9.08 18.98 6.20
C PHE A 275 8.11 18.60 5.08
N TYR A 276 7.00 17.94 5.40
CA TYR A 276 6.00 17.56 4.41
C TYR A 276 5.21 18.75 3.87
N SER A 277 4.80 19.66 4.77
CA SER A 277 4.17 20.92 4.37
C SER A 277 5.14 21.81 3.59
N SER A 278 6.39 21.89 4.02
CA SER A 278 7.43 22.67 3.31
C SER A 278 7.67 22.14 1.90
N TRP A 279 7.78 20.81 1.76
CA TRP A 279 7.90 20.17 0.46
C TRP A 279 6.65 20.37 -0.40
N GLN A 280 5.44 20.12 0.13
CA GLN A 280 4.20 20.28 -0.64
C GLN A 280 4.01 21.72 -1.15
N ASN A 281 4.33 22.72 -0.32
CA ASN A 281 4.21 24.13 -0.68
C ASN A 281 5.23 24.59 -1.72
N SER A 282 6.32 23.84 -1.92
CA SER A 282 7.35 24.12 -2.92
C SER A 282 7.19 23.29 -4.20
N HIS A 283 6.15 22.45 -4.30
CA HIS A 283 5.93 21.53 -5.42
C HIS A 283 4.51 21.65 -5.99
N ASP A 284 4.39 21.39 -7.29
CA ASP A 284 3.12 21.57 -8.00
C ASP A 284 2.12 20.42 -7.77
N LYS A 285 0.88 20.80 -7.43
CA LYS A 285 -0.27 19.88 -7.41
C LYS A 285 -0.55 19.32 -8.82
N GLY A 286 -0.87 18.03 -8.91
CA GLY A 286 -1.09 17.31 -10.17
C GLY A 286 0.20 16.87 -10.86
N VAL A 287 1.37 17.31 -10.37
CA VAL A 287 2.68 16.89 -10.88
C VAL A 287 3.42 16.03 -9.85
N HIS A 288 3.47 16.50 -8.61
CA HIS A 288 4.23 15.89 -7.51
C HIS A 288 3.35 15.37 -6.37
N TRP A 289 2.14 15.92 -6.21
CA TRP A 289 1.17 15.52 -5.20
C TRP A 289 -0.26 15.78 -5.67
N TYR A 290 -1.23 15.14 -5.02
CA TYR A 290 -2.67 15.32 -5.29
C TYR A 290 -3.47 15.56 -4.01
N ASP A 291 -4.69 16.06 -4.18
CA ASP A 291 -5.64 16.24 -3.08
C ASP A 291 -6.16 14.86 -2.62
N ASN A 292 -5.93 14.55 -1.36
CA ASN A 292 -6.60 13.43 -0.69
C ASN A 292 -8.12 13.63 -0.66
N LYS A 293 -8.87 12.52 -0.62
CA LYS A 293 -10.34 12.54 -0.61
C LYS A 293 -10.95 11.55 0.35
N THR A 294 -12.07 11.89 1.00
CA THR A 294 -12.90 10.91 1.69
C THR A 294 -13.47 9.88 0.71
N PRO A 295 -13.95 8.71 1.16
CA PRO A 295 -14.60 7.75 0.28
C PRO A 295 -15.80 8.33 -0.50
N GLN A 296 -16.45 9.37 0.05
CA GLN A 296 -17.55 10.10 -0.60
C GLN A 296 -17.08 11.18 -1.59
N GLY A 297 -15.77 11.32 -1.81
CA GLY A 297 -15.17 12.21 -2.80
C GLY A 297 -14.88 13.64 -2.32
N GLY A 298 -15.09 13.95 -1.04
CA GLY A 298 -14.78 15.26 -0.47
C GLY A 298 -13.29 15.43 -0.21
N VAL A 299 -12.69 16.58 -0.56
CA VAL A 299 -11.26 16.83 -0.33
C VAL A 299 -10.97 16.98 1.17
N ALA A 300 -10.03 16.19 1.69
CA ALA A 300 -9.61 16.24 3.10
C ALA A 300 -8.19 15.65 3.27
N CYS A 301 -7.30 16.35 3.98
CA CYS A 301 -6.01 15.78 4.43
C CYS A 301 -6.23 14.56 5.33
N GLY A 302 -5.21 13.75 5.62
CA GLY A 302 -5.27 12.78 6.74
C GLY A 302 -5.62 13.47 8.06
N GLU A 303 -6.30 12.80 9.00
CA GLU A 303 -6.52 13.42 10.31
C GLU A 303 -5.20 13.70 11.00
N HIS A 304 -5.13 14.76 11.79
CA HIS A 304 -3.88 15.24 12.40
C HIS A 304 -2.80 15.68 11.38
N ASN A 305 -3.09 15.70 10.08
CA ASN A 305 -2.19 16.20 9.05
C ASN A 305 -2.68 17.51 8.44
N THR A 306 -1.76 18.45 8.23
CA THR A 306 -2.04 19.73 7.57
C THR A 306 -1.80 19.69 6.06
N GLN A 307 -1.25 18.59 5.56
CA GLN A 307 -0.84 18.41 4.17
C GLN A 307 -1.44 17.13 3.58
N HIS A 308 -1.43 17.05 2.25
CA HIS A 308 -1.89 15.87 1.53
C HIS A 308 -0.81 14.81 1.36
N ILE A 309 0.45 15.22 1.15
CA ILE A 309 1.55 14.35 0.74
C ILE A 309 1.79 13.14 1.66
N THR A 310 1.57 13.27 2.98
CA THR A 310 1.75 12.16 3.92
C THR A 310 0.83 10.97 3.60
N ALA A 311 -0.45 11.25 3.31
CA ALA A 311 -1.41 10.22 2.93
C ALA A 311 -1.19 9.74 1.47
N ASN A 312 -0.72 10.60 0.56
CA ASN A 312 -0.31 10.16 -0.78
C ASN A 312 0.78 9.08 -0.70
N ARG A 313 1.82 9.29 0.13
CA ARG A 313 2.89 8.31 0.36
C ARG A 313 2.36 6.98 0.90
N LYS A 314 1.45 7.02 1.88
CA LYS A 314 0.82 5.83 2.48
C LYS A 314 -0.05 5.06 1.47
N ALA A 315 -0.70 5.77 0.54
CA ALA A 315 -1.42 5.15 -0.57
C ALA A 315 -0.48 4.45 -1.57
N TYR A 316 0.68 5.03 -1.86
CA TYR A 316 1.71 4.40 -2.71
C TYR A 316 2.19 3.07 -2.11
N ALA A 317 2.52 3.10 -0.81
CA ALA A 317 2.92 1.92 -0.05
C ALA A 317 1.82 0.85 -0.04
N MET A 318 0.55 1.23 0.12
CA MET A 318 -0.57 0.28 0.12
C MET A 318 -0.77 -0.38 -1.26
N TRP A 319 -0.67 0.36 -2.36
CA TRP A 319 -0.72 -0.23 -3.70
C TRP A 319 0.44 -1.19 -3.97
N TRP A 320 1.64 -0.86 -3.47
CA TRP A 320 2.78 -1.77 -3.52
C TRP A 320 2.47 -3.08 -2.79
N ILE A 321 1.94 -3.03 -1.57
CA ILE A 321 1.55 -4.22 -0.79
C ILE A 321 0.51 -5.06 -1.55
N MET A 322 -0.52 -4.43 -2.09
CA MET A 322 -1.56 -5.13 -2.86
C MET A 322 -0.99 -5.82 -4.10
N ALA A 323 -0.06 -5.18 -4.81
CA ALA A 323 0.64 -5.81 -5.92
C ALA A 323 1.49 -7.02 -5.49
N ARG A 324 2.13 -6.97 -4.30
CA ARG A 324 2.84 -8.12 -3.71
C ARG A 324 1.92 -9.30 -3.40
N ILE A 325 0.72 -9.03 -2.88
CA ILE A 325 -0.29 -10.08 -2.58
C ILE A 325 -0.65 -10.86 -3.85
N VAL A 326 -0.77 -10.17 -4.99
CA VAL A 326 -1.08 -10.80 -6.28
C VAL A 326 0.15 -11.30 -7.05
N GLY A 327 1.30 -11.42 -6.37
CA GLY A 327 2.47 -12.12 -6.89
C GLY A 327 3.51 -11.26 -7.61
N TRP A 328 3.44 -9.94 -7.54
CA TRP A 328 4.56 -9.10 -7.95
C TRP A 328 5.72 -9.31 -6.98
N ASP A 329 6.93 -9.55 -7.47
CA ASP A 329 8.13 -9.76 -6.63
C ASP A 329 8.59 -8.49 -5.90
N GLY A 330 7.98 -7.34 -6.20
CA GLY A 330 8.38 -6.04 -5.66
C GLY A 330 9.63 -5.51 -6.33
N GLY A 331 9.97 -6.02 -7.52
CA GLY A 331 11.18 -5.69 -8.24
C GLY A 331 11.40 -4.19 -8.32
N GLU A 332 12.57 -3.76 -7.87
CA GLU A 332 13.19 -2.55 -8.37
C GLU A 332 14.26 -2.96 -9.39
N LYS A 333 14.53 -2.09 -10.34
CA LYS A 333 15.88 -2.00 -10.87
C LYS A 333 16.57 -0.84 -10.21
#